data_AF-A0A9P8RRJ2-F1
#
_entry.id   AF-A0A9P8RRJ2-F1
#
_cell.length_a   1.000
_cell.length_b   1.000
_cell.length_c   1.000
_cell.angle_alpha   90.00
_cell.angle_beta   90.00
_cell.angle_gamma   90.00
#
_symmetry.space_group_name_H-M   'P 1'
#
loop_
_entity.id
_entity.type
_entity.pdbx_description
1 polymer ?
#
loop_
_entity_poly.entity_id
_entity_poly.type
_entity_poly.pdbx_seq_one_letter_code
_entity_poly.pdbx_strand_id
1 'polypeptide(L)'
;MVYLFLIKQEAGIPRKLAPTIGIAVDHRRVNLSTESHSANISRLKEYRARLILFPRRVGQPKKADSKPEELKSNNTVRLTEAALPISSVATRTNVFSERKISTMGKGEEAAYRRLREARSEKRLVGVREKRAKLKAEEASATKK
;
A
#
# COMPACT_ATOMS: atom_id res chain seq x y z
N MET A 1 0.65 10.72 5.41
CA MET A 1 -0.75 10.76 5.92
C MET A 1 -1.25 9.32 5.99
N VAL A 2 -1.43 8.79 7.20
CA VAL A 2 -1.68 7.36 7.42
C VAL A 2 -3.10 7.17 7.96
N TYR A 3 -3.63 6.00 7.69
CA TYR A 3 -5.04 5.71 7.65
C TYR A 3 -5.63 5.36 9.03
N LEU A 4 -6.83 5.86 9.33
CA LEU A 4 -7.50 5.70 10.62
C LEU A 4 -7.73 4.26 11.11
N PHE A 5 -8.21 3.36 10.25
CA PHE A 5 -8.59 1.98 10.61
C PHE A 5 -7.38 1.05 10.82
N LEU A 6 -6.34 1.20 9.99
CA LEU A 6 -5.11 0.40 10.02
C LEU A 6 -4.31 0.49 11.33
N ILE A 7 -4.24 1.72 11.85
CA ILE A 7 -3.34 2.06 12.96
C ILE A 7 -3.77 1.33 14.26
N LYS A 8 -5.08 1.15 14.47
CA LYS A 8 -5.63 0.58 15.70
C LYS A 8 -5.54 -0.95 15.77
N GLN A 9 -5.84 -1.64 14.68
CA GLN A 9 -5.94 -3.11 14.68
C GLN A 9 -4.57 -3.79 14.52
N GLU A 10 -3.69 -3.33 13.63
CA GLU A 10 -2.49 -4.10 13.26
C GLU A 10 -1.16 -3.47 13.69
N ALA A 11 -1.10 -2.14 13.78
CA ALA A 11 0.08 -1.44 14.31
C ALA A 11 0.03 -1.25 15.84
N GLY A 12 -1.12 -1.55 16.47
CA GLY A 12 -1.30 -1.44 17.93
C GLY A 12 -1.17 -0.01 18.47
N ILE A 13 -1.44 1.00 17.63
CA ILE A 13 -1.43 2.41 18.02
C ILE A 13 -2.89 2.88 18.12
N PRO A 14 -3.35 3.39 19.26
CA PRO A 14 -4.73 3.86 19.35
C PRO A 14 -4.87 5.19 18.60
N ARG A 15 -6.02 5.34 17.90
CA ARG A 15 -6.38 6.54 17.10
C ARG A 15 -6.05 7.86 17.77
N LYS A 16 -6.37 7.99 19.06
CA LYS A 16 -6.23 9.24 19.80
C LYS A 16 -4.78 9.56 20.16
N LEU A 17 -3.91 8.54 20.27
CA LEU A 17 -2.47 8.74 20.53
C LEU A 17 -1.65 9.00 19.26
N ALA A 18 -2.11 8.54 18.10
CA ALA A 18 -1.44 8.78 16.84
C ALA A 18 -1.12 10.27 16.57
N PRO A 19 -2.08 11.23 16.66
CA PRO A 19 -1.77 12.64 16.42
C PRO A 19 -0.86 13.24 17.49
N THR A 20 -0.90 12.77 18.74
CA THR A 20 -0.01 13.27 19.81
C THR A 20 1.45 12.86 19.60
N ILE A 21 1.68 11.77 18.85
CA ILE A 21 2.99 11.24 18.52
C ILE A 21 3.49 11.78 17.16
N GLY A 22 2.72 12.65 16.50
CA GLY A 22 3.11 13.23 15.19
C GLY A 22 2.72 12.36 13.99
N ILE A 23 1.80 11.40 14.16
CA ILE A 23 1.26 10.61 13.05
C ILE A 23 -0.04 11.28 12.57
N ALA A 24 -0.03 11.80 11.34
CA ALA A 24 -1.22 12.36 10.71
C ALA A 24 -2.23 11.25 10.35
N VAL A 25 -3.46 11.37 10.87
CA VAL A 25 -4.53 10.39 10.70
C VAL A 25 -5.61 10.91 9.74
N ASP A 26 -5.87 10.18 8.65
CA ASP A 26 -7.00 10.43 7.75
C ASP A 26 -8.05 9.30 7.86
N HIS A 27 -9.31 9.68 8.09
CA HIS A 27 -10.43 8.76 8.22
C HIS A 27 -11.16 8.47 6.91
N ARG A 28 -10.93 9.28 5.87
CA ARG A 28 -11.59 9.15 4.56
C ARG A 28 -10.80 8.31 3.57
N ARG A 29 -9.54 7.98 3.92
CA ARG A 29 -8.71 6.96 3.25
C ARG A 29 -9.61 5.81 2.77
N VAL A 30 -9.37 5.05 1.67
CA VAL A 30 -9.63 3.57 1.60
C VAL A 30 -8.43 2.86 0.94
N ASN A 31 -7.93 1.77 1.55
CA ASN A 31 -6.89 0.94 0.93
C ASN A 31 -7.57 -0.21 0.19
N LEU A 32 -7.31 -0.32 -1.11
CA LEU A 32 -7.84 -1.38 -1.97
C LEU A 32 -6.87 -2.57 -2.09
N SER A 33 -5.57 -2.35 -1.88
CA SER A 33 -4.52 -3.36 -2.04
C SER A 33 -3.91 -3.80 -0.71
N THR A 34 -3.63 -5.09 -0.59
CA THR A 34 -2.98 -5.70 0.58
C THR A 34 -1.48 -5.37 0.65
N GLU A 35 -0.83 -5.18 -0.50
CA GLU A 35 0.59 -4.82 -0.57
C GLU A 35 0.87 -3.43 0.03
N SER A 36 0.05 -2.44 -0.34
CA SER A 36 0.19 -1.09 0.23
C SER A 36 -0.13 -1.07 1.72
N HIS A 37 -1.04 -1.93 2.15
CA HIS A 37 -1.44 -2.10 3.54
C HIS A 37 -0.29 -2.65 4.39
N SER A 38 0.35 -3.75 3.98
CA SER A 38 1.49 -4.35 4.69
C SER A 38 2.69 -3.40 4.77
N ALA A 39 3.01 -2.70 3.68
CA ALA A 39 4.10 -1.72 3.66
C ALA A 39 3.88 -0.58 4.66
N ASN A 40 2.65 -0.09 4.80
CA ASN A 40 2.30 0.97 5.75
C ASN A 40 2.39 0.50 7.20
N ILE A 41 1.99 -0.73 7.50
CA ILE A 41 2.12 -1.30 8.85
C ILE A 41 3.58 -1.42 9.24
N SER A 42 4.42 -1.96 8.35
CA SER A 42 5.87 -2.06 8.58
C SER A 42 6.48 -0.69 8.86
N ARG A 43 6.10 0.33 8.08
CA ARG A 43 6.56 1.72 8.30
C ARG A 43 6.12 2.27 9.66
N LEU A 44 4.88 2.05 10.08
CA LEU A 44 4.39 2.50 11.38
C LEU A 44 5.09 1.83 12.55
N LYS A 45 5.37 0.52 12.43
CA LYS A 45 6.14 -0.24 13.43
C LYS A 45 7.58 0.26 13.53
N GLU A 46 8.21 0.50 12.38
CA GLU A 46 9.55 1.05 12.32
C GLU A 46 9.62 2.47 12.91
N TYR A 47 8.63 3.32 12.61
CA TYR A 47 8.53 4.65 13.21
C TYR A 47 8.41 4.57 14.75
N ARG A 48 7.56 3.68 15.25
CA ARG A 48 7.38 3.48 16.69
C ARG A 48 8.65 2.96 17.38
N ALA A 49 9.41 2.08 16.72
CA ALA A 49 10.66 1.56 17.26
C ALA A 49 11.77 2.64 17.33
N ARG A 50 11.76 3.61 16.41
CA ARG A 50 12.75 4.71 16.37
C ARG A 50 12.32 5.92 17.20
N LEU A 51 11.06 6.00 17.60
CA LEU A 51 10.52 7.13 18.35
C LEU A 51 10.98 7.07 19.81
N ILE A 52 11.63 8.14 20.26
CA ILE A 52 11.92 8.38 21.67
C ILE A 52 10.85 9.33 22.21
N LEU A 53 10.02 8.86 23.15
CA LEU A 53 8.94 9.65 23.74
C LEU A 53 9.31 10.14 25.14
N PHE A 54 9.37 11.45 25.32
CA PHE A 54 9.65 12.07 26.60
C PHE A 54 8.42 12.05 27.52
N PRO A 55 8.59 11.76 28.82
CA PRO A 55 7.51 11.86 29.78
C PRO A 55 7.08 13.33 29.94
N ARG A 56 5.76 13.56 29.98
CA ARG A 56 5.20 14.92 30.14
C ARG A 56 5.58 15.59 31.47
N ARG A 57 5.79 14.80 32.52
CA ARG A 57 6.27 15.25 33.82
C ARG A 57 7.53 14.47 34.19
N VAL A 58 8.59 15.20 34.54
CA VAL A 58 9.85 14.61 34.99
C VAL A 58 9.59 13.82 36.28
N GLY A 59 9.95 12.53 36.29
CA GLY A 59 9.76 11.63 37.45
C GLY A 59 8.46 10.83 37.49
N GLN A 60 7.50 11.06 36.58
CA GLN A 60 6.28 10.25 36.46
C GLN A 60 6.14 9.65 35.05
N PRO A 61 7.04 8.71 34.65
CA PRO A 61 6.96 8.06 33.35
C PRO A 61 5.74 7.13 33.28
N LYS A 62 5.03 7.18 32.16
CA LYS A 62 3.93 6.27 31.81
C LYS A 62 4.45 5.10 30.98
N LYS A 63 3.63 4.06 30.84
CA LYS A 63 3.95 2.84 30.05
C LYS A 63 4.36 3.08 28.59
N ALA A 64 4.07 4.26 28.04
CA ALA A 64 4.38 4.61 26.66
C ALA A 64 5.65 5.47 26.52
N ASP A 65 6.25 5.90 27.63
CA ASP A 65 7.42 6.78 27.64
C ASP A 65 8.71 5.95 27.55
N SER A 66 9.76 6.56 26.99
CA SER A 66 11.06 5.91 26.81
C SER A 66 11.85 5.77 28.12
N LYS A 67 12.74 4.79 28.17
CA LYS A 67 13.61 4.55 29.33
C LYS A 67 14.62 5.70 29.51
N PRO A 68 15.07 5.98 30.75
CA PRO A 68 16.02 7.07 31.01
C PRO A 68 17.35 6.95 30.27
N GLU A 69 17.75 5.74 29.86
CA GLU A 69 18.96 5.50 29.05
C GLU A 69 18.79 5.97 27.60
N GLU A 70 17.63 5.70 26.99
CA GLU A 70 17.29 6.13 25.63
C GLU A 70 17.13 7.65 25.54
N LEU A 71 16.61 8.28 26.60
CA LEU A 71 16.44 9.74 26.68
C LEU A 71 17.77 10.52 26.67
N LYS A 72 18.88 9.89 27.07
CA LYS A 72 20.22 10.49 27.05
C LYS A 72 20.93 10.32 25.72
N SER A 73 20.37 9.51 24.80
CA SER A 73 20.98 9.30 23.50
C SER A 73 20.84 10.55 22.63
N ASN A 74 21.97 11.04 22.09
CA ASN A 74 22.01 12.22 21.20
C ASN A 74 21.63 11.90 19.74
N ASN A 75 21.15 10.69 19.46
CA ASN A 75 20.85 10.25 18.10
C ASN A 75 19.45 10.71 17.65
N THR A 76 19.20 12.02 17.75
CA THR A 76 17.93 12.63 17.36
C THR A 76 18.05 13.23 15.97
N VAL A 77 17.07 12.94 15.12
CA VAL A 77 16.97 13.52 13.79
C VAL A 77 15.92 14.64 13.81
N ARG A 78 16.28 15.83 13.29
CA ARG A 78 15.35 16.99 13.25
C ARG A 78 14.15 16.78 12.33
N LEU A 79 14.32 16.01 11.26
CA LEU A 79 13.29 15.76 10.24
C LEU A 79 13.00 14.27 10.13
N THR A 80 11.70 13.92 10.20
CA THR A 80 11.24 12.54 10.05
C THR A 80 11.51 11.98 8.66
N GLU A 81 11.61 12.83 7.64
CA GLU A 81 11.94 12.44 6.26
C GLU A 81 13.38 11.93 6.13
N ALA A 82 14.32 12.52 6.86
CA ALA A 82 15.69 12.03 6.92
C ALA A 82 15.78 10.72 7.71
N ALA A 83 14.96 10.57 8.75
CA ALA A 83 14.92 9.34 9.56
C ALA A 83 14.20 8.18 8.85
N LEU A 84 13.18 8.43 8.04
CA LEU A 84 12.39 7.43 7.32
C LEU A 84 12.15 7.84 5.87
N PRO A 85 13.19 7.76 5.01
CA PRO A 85 13.07 8.15 3.63
C PRO A 85 12.03 7.28 2.91
N ILE A 86 11.19 7.92 2.09
CA ILE A 86 10.26 7.21 1.21
C ILE A 86 11.04 6.87 -0.06
N SER A 87 11.53 5.64 -0.16
CA SER A 87 12.12 5.18 -1.43
C SER A 87 11.02 5.00 -2.47
N SER A 88 11.05 5.78 -3.55
CA SER A 88 10.25 5.47 -4.73
C SER A 88 10.84 4.23 -5.38
N VAL A 89 10.00 3.23 -5.66
CA VAL A 89 10.42 1.95 -6.26
C VAL A 89 11.10 2.18 -7.62
N ALA A 90 10.77 3.27 -8.31
CA ALA A 90 11.36 3.66 -9.59
C ALA A 90 12.85 4.05 -9.52
N THR A 91 13.36 4.52 -8.36
CA THR A 91 14.78 4.83 -8.17
C THR A 91 15.59 3.63 -7.69
N ARG A 92 14.97 2.45 -7.52
CA ARG A 92 15.73 1.21 -7.36
C ARG A 92 16.36 0.92 -8.72
N THR A 93 17.65 1.16 -8.82
CA THR A 93 18.51 0.99 -10.00
C THR A 93 18.52 -0.43 -10.61
N ASN A 94 17.68 -1.35 -10.16
CA ASN A 94 17.65 -2.76 -10.54
C ASN A 94 16.21 -3.28 -10.80
N VAL A 95 15.28 -2.46 -11.33
CA VAL A 95 13.94 -2.98 -11.70
C VAL A 95 14.03 -3.97 -12.87
N PHE A 96 15.02 -3.80 -13.74
CA PHE A 96 15.27 -4.69 -14.86
C PHE A 96 16.53 -5.51 -14.56
N SER A 97 16.35 -6.81 -14.37
CA SER A 97 17.44 -7.77 -14.49
C SER A 97 17.59 -8.16 -15.96
N GLU A 98 18.83 -8.16 -16.45
CA GLU A 98 19.12 -8.67 -17.79
C GLU A 98 18.72 -10.16 -17.85
N ARG A 99 17.75 -10.47 -18.71
CA ARG A 99 17.34 -11.83 -18.99
C ARG A 99 17.52 -12.12 -20.47
N LYS A 100 17.81 -13.38 -20.78
CA LYS A 100 17.90 -13.85 -22.16
C LYS A 100 16.56 -13.66 -22.86
N ILE A 101 16.59 -13.11 -24.08
CA ILE A 101 15.39 -12.87 -24.88
C ILE A 101 14.63 -14.18 -25.17
N SER A 102 15.32 -15.32 -25.21
CA SER A 102 14.72 -16.64 -25.41
C SER A 102 13.86 -17.16 -24.25
N THR A 103 13.95 -16.56 -23.06
CA THR A 103 13.08 -16.90 -21.92
C THR A 103 11.85 -16.00 -21.81
N MET A 104 11.67 -15.07 -22.75
CA MET A 104 10.48 -14.24 -22.83
C MET A 104 9.28 -15.10 -23.27
N GLY A 105 8.14 -14.93 -22.61
CA GLY A 105 6.96 -15.74 -22.92
C GLY A 105 6.41 -15.43 -24.31
N LYS A 106 5.82 -16.43 -24.99
CA LYS A 106 5.16 -16.31 -26.31
C LYS A 106 4.12 -15.16 -26.41
N GLY A 107 3.70 -14.61 -25.28
CA GLY A 107 2.77 -13.49 -25.19
C GLY A 107 3.35 -12.12 -25.55
N GLU A 108 4.68 -12.00 -25.72
CA GLU A 108 5.36 -10.74 -26.06
C GLU A 108 5.71 -10.60 -27.55
N GLU A 109 5.64 -11.69 -28.33
CA GLU A 109 5.95 -11.73 -29.76
C GLU A 109 5.05 -10.80 -30.60
N ALA A 110 3.82 -10.55 -30.15
CA ALA A 110 2.83 -9.68 -30.82
C ALA A 110 2.24 -8.61 -29.88
N ALA A 111 3.09 -7.95 -29.08
CA ALA A 111 2.67 -6.95 -28.09
C ALA A 111 1.72 -5.87 -28.65
N TYR A 112 1.99 -5.36 -29.86
CA TYR A 112 1.12 -4.36 -30.52
C TYR A 112 -0.31 -4.87 -30.74
N ARG A 113 -0.45 -6.10 -31.25
CA ARG A 113 -1.75 -6.70 -31.53
C ARG A 113 -2.51 -6.98 -30.23
N ARG A 114 -1.83 -7.54 -29.23
CA ARG A 114 -2.41 -7.83 -27.91
C ARG A 114 -2.98 -6.59 -27.22
N LEU A 115 -2.27 -5.46 -27.28
CA LEU A 115 -2.77 -4.20 -26.72
C LEU A 115 -4.03 -3.71 -27.44
N ARG A 116 -4.13 -3.91 -28.75
CA ARG A 116 -5.34 -3.58 -29.54
C ARG A 116 -6.51 -4.50 -29.19
N GLU A 117 -6.25 -5.80 -29.06
CA GLU A 117 -7.24 -6.80 -28.67
C GLU A 117 -7.80 -6.51 -27.27
N ALA A 118 -6.94 -6.28 -26.27
CA ALA A 118 -7.36 -5.92 -24.91
C ALA A 118 -8.22 -4.64 -24.85
N ARG A 119 -7.88 -3.63 -25.68
CA ARG A 119 -8.72 -2.43 -25.83
C ARG A 119 -10.08 -2.76 -26.44
N SER A 120 -10.10 -3.61 -27.46
CA SER A 120 -11.33 -4.04 -28.14
C SER A 120 -12.23 -4.85 -27.20
N GLU A 121 -11.65 -5.78 -26.43
CA GLU A 121 -12.34 -6.57 -25.42
C GLU A 121 -12.99 -5.67 -24.38
N LYS A 122 -12.23 -4.75 -23.75
CA LYS A 122 -12.75 -3.80 -22.77
C LYS A 122 -13.88 -2.93 -23.34
N ARG A 123 -13.76 -2.50 -24.61
CA ARG A 123 -14.77 -1.67 -25.27
C ARG A 123 -16.06 -2.44 -25.60
N LEU A 124 -15.94 -3.72 -25.99
CA LEU A 124 -17.04 -4.52 -26.52
C LEU A 124 -17.71 -5.43 -25.49
N VAL A 125 -17.30 -5.44 -24.22
CA VAL A 125 -17.89 -6.28 -23.15
C VAL A 125 -19.42 -6.22 -23.16
N GLY A 126 -20.00 -5.03 -23.04
CA GLY A 126 -21.45 -4.88 -22.96
C GLY A 126 -22.20 -5.29 -24.23
N VAL A 127 -21.64 -5.05 -25.41
CA VAL A 127 -22.26 -5.47 -26.69
C VAL A 127 -22.20 -6.98 -26.84
N ARG A 128 -21.09 -7.60 -26.45
CA ARG A 128 -20.90 -9.05 -26.49
C ARG A 128 -21.82 -9.75 -25.49
N GLU A 129 -21.94 -9.22 -24.27
CA GLU A 129 -22.89 -9.73 -23.27
C GLU A 129 -24.33 -9.64 -23.76
N LYS A 130 -24.74 -8.50 -24.35
CA LYS A 130 -26.09 -8.35 -24.93
C LYS A 130 -26.34 -9.36 -26.06
N ARG A 131 -25.41 -9.51 -27.00
CA ARG A 131 -25.53 -10.50 -28.10
C ARG A 131 -25.54 -11.94 -27.58
N ALA A 132 -24.75 -12.25 -26.56
CA ALA A 132 -24.73 -13.58 -25.95
C ALA A 132 -26.06 -13.91 -25.26
N LYS A 133 -26.67 -12.94 -24.56
CA LYS A 133 -28.00 -13.09 -23.95
C LYS A 133 -29.10 -13.30 -24.99
N LEU A 134 -29.16 -12.45 -26.02
CA LEU A 134 -30.14 -12.58 -27.10
C LEU A 134 -30.02 -13.95 -27.81
N LYS A 135 -28.79 -14.37 -28.12
CA LYS A 135 -28.55 -15.68 -28.74
C LYS A 135 -28.97 -16.85 -27.83
N ALA A 136 -28.78 -16.73 -26.51
CA ALA A 136 -29.22 -17.74 -25.56
C ALA A 136 -30.75 -17.79 -25.43
N GLU A 137 -31.41 -16.62 -25.41
CA GLU A 137 -32.88 -16.49 -25.42
C GLU A 137 -33.48 -17.11 -26.69
N GLU A 138 -32.95 -16.79 -27.87
CA GLU A 138 -33.35 -17.39 -29.15
C GLU A 138 -33.14 -18.91 -29.18
N ALA A 139 -32.00 -19.40 -28.66
CA ALA A 139 -31.71 -20.83 -28.56
C ALA A 139 -32.61 -21.56 -27.55
N SER A 140 -33.15 -20.85 -26.55
CA SER A 140 -34.13 -21.40 -25.60
C SER A 140 -35.55 -21.39 -26.16
N ALA A 141 -35.89 -20.38 -26.98
CA ALA A 141 -37.18 -20.26 -27.64
C ALA A 141 -37.35 -21.31 -28.75
N THR A 142 -36.26 -21.68 -29.44
CA THR A 142 -36.25 -22.77 -30.44
C THR A 142 -36.24 -24.18 -29.85
N LYS A 143 -36.02 -24.32 -28.53
CA LYS A 143 -36.10 -25.61 -27.80
C LYS A 143 -37.44 -25.85 -27.10
N LYS A 144 -38.33 -24.84 -27.06
CA LYS A 144 -39.73 -24.98 -26.65
C LYS A 144 -40.60 -25.29 -27.86
#